data_AF-A0A1M5NEP0-F1
#
_entry.id   AF-A0A1M5NEP0-F1
#
_cell.length_a   1.000
_cell.length_b   1.000
_cell.length_c   1.000
_cell.angle_alpha   90.00
_cell.angle_beta   90.00
_cell.angle_gamma   90.00
#
_symmetry.space_group_name_H-M   'P 1'
#
loop_
_entity.id
_entity.type
_entity.pdbx_description
1 polymer ?
#
loop_
_entity_poly.entity_id
_entity_poly.type
_entity_poly.pdbx_seq_one_letter_code
_entity_poly.pdbx_strand_id
1 'polypeptide(L)' 'MAPPLKTHCKRGHPFTATNTKLNKLSSGYTVRQCKRCRSEFEKLRYHNNPKRQAAVRARRNVSYYEARP' A
#
# COMPACT_ATOMS: atom_id res chain seq x y z
N MET A 1 10.17 33.85 -9.23
CA MET A 1 8.85 33.24 -8.94
C MET A 1 9.08 31.83 -8.44
N ALA A 2 8.67 31.50 -7.21
CA ALA A 2 8.77 30.13 -6.70
C ALA A 2 7.83 29.20 -7.48
N PRO A 3 8.21 27.94 -7.75
CA PRO A 3 7.35 26.99 -8.44
C PRO A 3 6.06 26.76 -7.65
N PRO A 4 4.92 26.52 -8.32
CA PRO A 4 3.65 26.29 -7.66
C PRO A 4 3.75 25.12 -6.68
N LEU A 5 3.25 25.33 -5.46
CA LEU A 5 3.18 24.29 -4.44
C LEU A 5 2.32 23.14 -4.97
N LYS A 6 2.89 21.94 -5.05
CA LYS A 6 2.14 20.74 -5.42
C LYS A 6 1.10 20.46 -4.34
N THR A 7 -0.16 20.75 -4.63
CA THR A 7 -1.30 20.54 -3.73
C THR A 7 -1.81 19.10 -3.76
N HIS A 8 -1.50 18.35 -4.82
CA HIS A 8 -1.93 16.98 -5.01
C HIS A 8 -0.75 16.03 -5.26
N CYS A 9 -0.88 14.79 -4.81
CA CYS A 9 0.09 13.73 -5.11
C CYS A 9 -0.03 13.29 -6.58
N LYS A 10 0.94 12.49 -7.07
CA LYS A 10 0.93 11.96 -8.44
C LYS A 10 -0.34 11.16 -8.81
N ARG A 11 -1.08 10.67 -7.82
CA ARG A 11 -2.36 9.94 -7.98
C ARG A 11 -3.60 10.82 -7.71
N GLY A 12 -3.43 12.13 -7.59
CA GLY A 12 -4.54 13.07 -7.38
C GLY A 12 -5.04 13.20 -5.94
N HIS A 13 -4.34 12.67 -4.93
CA HIS A 13 -4.76 12.85 -3.53
C HIS A 13 -4.28 14.19 -2.95
N PRO A 14 -5.12 14.94 -2.23
CA PRO A 14 -4.74 16.22 -1.65
C PRO A 14 -3.67 16.05 -0.57
N PHE A 15 -2.63 16.89 -0.62
CA PHE A 15 -1.60 16.97 0.41
C PHE A 15 -2.07 17.83 1.58
N THR A 16 -2.93 17.26 2.41
CA THR A 16 -3.30 17.83 3.71
C THR A 16 -2.28 17.44 4.77
N ALA A 17 -2.22 18.16 5.89
CA ALA A 17 -1.40 17.78 7.05
C ALA A 17 -1.72 16.34 7.53
N THR A 18 -2.98 15.92 7.41
CA THR A 18 -3.43 14.58 7.75
C THR A 18 -2.98 13.52 6.74
N ASN A 19 -2.96 13.81 5.44
CA ASN A 19 -2.63 12.88 4.36
C ASN A 19 -1.14 12.88 3.95
N THR A 20 -0.32 13.72 4.58
CA THR A 20 1.10 13.86 4.26
C THR A 20 1.93 13.28 5.41
N LYS A 21 2.92 12.46 5.08
CA LYS A 21 3.95 11.99 5.99
C LYS A 21 5.31 12.41 5.45
N LEU A 22 6.17 12.95 6.30
CA LEU A 22 7.57 13.17 5.95
C LEU A 22 8.33 11.86 6.21
N ASN A 23 9.08 11.40 5.22
CA ASN A 23 9.90 10.21 5.34
C ASN A 23 11.35 10.57 5.02
N LYS A 24 12.28 10.15 5.86
CA LYS A 24 13.71 10.37 5.64
C LYS A 24 14.26 9.19 4.83
N LEU A 25 14.91 9.49 3.71
CA LEU A 25 15.63 8.50 2.92
C LEU A 25 16.99 8.21 3.56
N SER A 26 17.56 7.04 3.25
CA SER A 26 18.94 6.69 3.63
C SER A 26 19.98 7.67 3.11
N SER A 27 19.69 8.36 2.00
CA SER A 27 20.50 9.44 1.44
C SER A 27 20.41 10.77 2.22
N GLY A 28 19.66 10.82 3.33
CA GLY A 28 19.52 12.02 4.17
C GLY A 28 18.39 12.98 3.74
N TYR A 29 17.88 12.84 2.52
CA TYR A 29 16.78 13.67 2.02
C TYR A 29 15.43 13.34 2.68
N THR A 30 14.65 14.38 2.98
CA THR A 30 13.27 14.22 3.47
C THR A 30 12.29 14.33 2.30
N VAL A 31 11.50 13.29 2.07
CA VAL A 31 10.47 13.26 1.04
C VAL A 31 9.06 13.29 1.64
N ARG A 32 8.13 13.91 0.93
CA ARG A 32 6.70 13.84 1.25
C ARG A 32 6.10 12.57 0.68
N GLN A 33 5.59 11.71 1.55
CA GLN A 33 4.83 10.52 1.21
C GLN A 33 3.33 10.76 1.45
N CYS A 34 2.50 10.48 0.45
CA CYS A 34 1.05 10.49 0.63
C CYS A 34 0.63 9.24 1.41
N LYS A 35 -0.02 9.42 2.57
CA LYS A 35 -0.50 8.32 3.42
C LYS A 35 -1.53 7.45 2.71
N ARG A 36 -2.42 8.03 1.91
CA ARG A 36 -3.41 7.29 1.13
C ARG A 36 -2.74 6.38 0.08
N CYS A 37 -1.79 6.91 -0.70
CA CYS A 37 -1.00 6.10 -1.62
C CYS A 37 -0.25 4.96 -0.92
N ARG A 38 0.26 5.21 0.29
CA ARG A 38 0.96 4.21 1.09
C ARG A 38 0.01 3.11 1.57
N SER A 39 -1.16 3.47 2.09
CA SER A 39 -2.16 2.51 2.52
C SER A 39 -2.59 1.59 1.37
N GLU A 40 -2.87 2.14 0.19
CA GLU A 40 -3.19 1.34 -1.00
C GLU A 40 -2.05 0.40 -1.38
N PHE A 41 -0.80 0.87 -1.33
CA PHE A 41 0.35 0.02 -1.58
C PHE A 41 0.53 -1.10 -0.53
N GLU A 42 0.28 -0.80 0.74
CA GLU A 42 0.34 -1.79 1.83
C GLU A 42 -0.75 -2.86 1.69
N LYS A 43 -1.97 -2.49 1.29
CA LYS A 43 -3.04 -3.44 0.94
C LYS A 43 -2.58 -4.36 -0.19
N LEU A 44 -2.09 -3.79 -1.30
CA LEU A 44 -1.60 -4.58 -2.44
C LEU A 44 -0.47 -5.54 -2.03
N ARG A 45 0.50 -5.06 -1.25
CA ARG A 45 1.59 -5.88 -0.71
C ARG A 45 1.06 -7.03 0.15
N TYR A 46 0.05 -6.76 0.98
CA TYR A 46 -0.58 -7.76 1.84
C TYR A 46 -1.36 -8.82 1.04
N HIS A 47 -2.14 -8.40 0.03
CA HIS A 47 -2.86 -9.32 -0.87
C HIS A 47 -1.91 -10.16 -1.73
N ASN A 48 -0.82 -9.56 -2.20
CA ASN A 48 0.18 -10.24 -3.03
C ASN A 48 1.18 -11.09 -2.22
N ASN A 49 1.00 -11.21 -0.90
CA ASN A 49 1.87 -12.03 -0.07
C ASN A 49 1.72 -13.53 -0.44
N PRO A 50 2.77 -14.20 -0.93
CA PRO A 50 2.68 -15.58 -1.42
C PRO A 50 2.34 -16.56 -0.30
N LYS A 51 2.79 -16.33 0.93
CA LYS A 51 2.43 -17.15 2.09
C LYS A 51 0.93 -17.08 2.37
N ARG A 52 0.35 -15.87 2.29
CA ARG A 52 -1.10 -15.67 2.47
C ARG A 52 -1.87 -16.34 1.35
N GLN A 53 -1.44 -16.19 0.09
CA GLN A 53 -2.08 -16.88 -1.04
C GLN A 53 -2.01 -18.40 -0.91
N ALA A 54 -0.85 -18.95 -0.54
CA ALA A 54 -0.68 -20.38 -0.31
C ALA A 54 -1.60 -20.90 0.81
N ALA A 55 -1.70 -20.17 1.93
CA ALA A 55 -2.61 -20.52 3.01
C ALA A 55 -4.09 -20.47 2.59
N VAL A 56 -4.50 -19.46 1.83
CA VAL A 56 -5.87 -19.36 1.29
C VAL A 56 -6.16 -20.51 0.33
N ARG A 57 -5.21 -20.86 -0.55
CA ARG A 57 -5.33 -22.01 -1.47
C ARG A 57 -5.40 -23.33 -0.71
N ALA A 58 -4.56 -23.52 0.31
CA ALA A 58 -4.57 -24.72 1.14
C ALA A 58 -5.92 -24.90 1.84
N ARG A 59 -6.47 -23.84 2.46
CA ARG A 59 -7.81 -23.86 3.07
C ARG A 59 -8.90 -24.24 2.06
N ARG A 60 -8.85 -23.69 0.85
CA ARG A 60 -9.78 -24.03 -0.24
C ARG A 60 -9.63 -25.49 -0.68
N ASN A 61 -8.41 -26.00 -0.80
CA ASN A 61 -8.16 -27.40 -1.18
C ASN A 61 -8.68 -28.37 -0.11
N VAL A 62 -8.43 -28.09 1.18
CA VAL A 62 -8.95 -28.89 2.30
C VAL A 62 -10.47 -28.95 2.22
N SER A 63 -11.14 -27.80 2.11
CA SER A 63 -12.60 -27.73 1.96
C SER A 63 -13.13 -28.53 0.76
N TYR A 64 -12.40 -28.56 -0.36
CA TYR A 64 -12.80 -29.35 -1.54
C TYR A 64 -12.74 -30.87 -1.29
N TYR A 65 -11.70 -31.36 -0.61
CA TYR A 65 -11.57 -32.78 -0.32
C TYR A 65 -12.50 -33.24 0.80
N GLU A 66 -12.74 -32.41 1.82
CA GLU A 66 -13.71 -32.70 2.90
C GLU A 66 -15.15 -32.78 2.37
N ALA A 67 -15.47 -32.01 1.33
CA ALA A 67 -16.78 -32.02 0.69
C ALA A 67 -16.96 -33.11 -0.38
N ARG A 68 -15.96 -33.96 -0.61
CA ARG A 68 -16.02 -35.02 -1.62
C ARG A 68 -16.67 -36.27 -1.00
N PRO A 69 -17.77 -36.80 -1.59
CA PRO A 69 -18.49 -37.96 -1.08
C PRO A 69 -17.69 -39.26 -1.20
#